data_AF-A0A7K1LT83-F1
#
_entry.id   AF-A0A7K1LT83-F1
#
_cell.length_a   1.000
_cell.length_b   1.000
_cell.length_c   1.000
_cell.angle_alpha   90.00
_cell.angle_beta   90.00
_cell.angle_gamma   90.00
#
_symmetry.space_group_name_H-M   'P 1'
#
loop_
_entity.id
_entity.type
_entity.pdbx_description
1 polymer ?
#
loop_
_entity_poly.entity_id
_entity_poly.type
_entity_poly.pdbx_seq_one_letter_code
_entity_poly.pdbx_strand_id
1 'polypeptide(L)'
;MAWWWSSGRFLEGTDDAYVRADWVAVSAQVSGYVAEVLVADDADVQAGDLLLRLDPRDFRQRLRAAEAREAAAQAALEAQRAKLETLDRQLLEQVQTISRARADGEAARAEWRRAETDWRR
;
A
#
# COMPACT_ATOMS: atom_id res chain seq x y z
N MET A 1 18.42 -55.16 -62.54
CA MET A 1 17.03 -55.26 -62.03
C MET A 1 16.92 -55.76 -60.58
N ALA A 2 17.94 -56.43 -60.00
CA ALA A 2 17.90 -56.88 -58.60
C ALA A 2 18.07 -55.77 -57.54
N TRP A 3 18.72 -54.64 -57.89
CA TRP A 3 19.07 -53.56 -56.96
C TRP A 3 17.86 -52.76 -56.44
N TRP A 4 16.80 -52.66 -57.26
CA TRP A 4 15.56 -51.96 -56.87
C TRP A 4 14.75 -52.77 -55.84
N TRP A 5 14.73 -54.11 -55.97
CA TRP A 5 14.05 -55.02 -55.06
C TRP A 5 14.72 -55.12 -53.68
N SER A 6 16.05 -54.95 -53.62
CA SER A 6 16.82 -55.09 -52.37
C SER A 6 16.91 -53.81 -51.54
N SER A 7 16.97 -52.63 -52.19
CA SER A 7 17.45 -51.43 -51.50
C SER A 7 16.54 -50.20 -51.65
N GLY A 8 15.78 -50.08 -52.74
CA GLY A 8 14.99 -48.86 -53.02
C GLY A 8 13.62 -48.80 -52.34
N ARG A 9 13.03 -49.95 -51.99
CA ARG A 9 11.63 -50.05 -51.49
C ARG A 9 11.42 -49.65 -50.02
N PHE A 10 12.48 -49.35 -49.28
CA PHE A 10 12.43 -49.02 -47.85
C PHE A 10 12.95 -47.61 -47.53
N LEU A 11 13.31 -46.83 -48.56
CA LEU A 11 13.72 -45.44 -48.44
C LEU A 11 12.53 -44.55 -48.79
N GLU A 12 11.62 -44.39 -47.83
CA GLU A 12 10.63 -43.32 -47.85
C GLU A 12 11.29 -42.06 -47.28
N GLY A 13 11.79 -41.20 -48.17
CA GLY A 13 12.15 -39.83 -47.86
C GLY A 13 10.93 -38.95 -48.04
N THR A 14 10.40 -38.40 -46.95
CA THR A 14 9.38 -37.36 -46.99
C THR A 14 10.04 -36.03 -46.65
N ASP A 15 9.89 -35.03 -47.52
CA ASP A 15 10.28 -33.64 -47.22
C ASP A 15 9.28 -32.96 -46.26
N ASP A 16 8.14 -33.60 -46.02
CA ASP A 16 7.06 -33.10 -45.15
C ASP A 16 7.25 -33.53 -43.69
N ALA A 17 8.31 -33.05 -43.06
CA ALA A 17 8.49 -33.17 -41.61
C ALA A 17 7.97 -31.89 -40.92
N TYR A 18 6.75 -31.94 -40.38
CA TYR A 18 6.19 -30.84 -39.58
C TYR A 18 6.58 -31.00 -38.11
N VAL A 19 7.44 -30.11 -37.61
CA VAL A 19 7.71 -29.99 -36.18
C VAL A 19 6.57 -29.20 -35.54
N ARG A 20 5.83 -29.85 -34.65
CA ARG A 20 4.82 -29.17 -33.81
C ARG A 20 5.53 -28.69 -32.55
N ALA A 21 5.71 -27.37 -32.43
CA ALA A 21 6.24 -26.74 -31.23
C ALA A 21 5.09 -26.09 -30.44
N ASP A 22 5.06 -26.33 -29.13
CA ASP A 22 4.19 -25.59 -28.22
C ASP A 22 4.82 -24.22 -27.94
N TRP A 23 4.08 -23.13 -28.19
CA TRP A 23 4.57 -21.77 -27.95
C TRP A 23 3.71 -21.08 -26.90
N VAL A 24 4.35 -20.29 -26.04
CA VAL A 24 3.69 -19.46 -25.03
C VAL A 24 4.18 -18.03 -25.19
N ALA A 25 3.24 -17.10 -25.33
CA ALA A 25 3.59 -15.67 -25.33
C ALA A 25 3.94 -15.22 -23.91
N VAL A 26 5.11 -14.60 -23.75
CA VAL A 26 5.54 -13.97 -22.49
C VAL A 26 5.39 -12.46 -22.61
N SER A 27 4.76 -11.83 -21.63
CA SER A 27 4.59 -10.38 -21.58
C SER A 27 4.78 -9.85 -20.16
N ALA A 28 5.19 -8.58 -20.06
CA ALA A 28 5.27 -7.91 -18.77
C ALA A 28 3.86 -7.57 -18.27
N GLN A 29 3.59 -7.86 -17.00
CA GLN A 29 2.32 -7.52 -16.35
C GLN A 29 2.16 -6.00 -16.13
N VAL A 30 3.26 -5.25 -16.17
CA VAL A 30 3.28 -3.80 -15.99
C VAL A 30 3.93 -3.13 -17.20
N SER A 31 3.37 -2.00 -17.62
CA SER A 31 3.95 -1.18 -18.68
C SER A 31 5.23 -0.51 -18.19
N GLY A 32 6.30 -0.59 -18.97
CA GLY A 32 7.58 0.05 -18.65
C GLY A 32 8.56 -0.04 -19.81
N TYR A 33 9.64 0.72 -19.73
CA TYR A 33 10.72 0.65 -20.70
C TYR A 33 11.61 -0.56 -20.39
N VAL A 34 11.99 -1.32 -21.41
CA VAL A 34 12.97 -2.39 -21.27
C VAL A 34 14.34 -1.76 -21.05
N ALA A 35 14.96 -2.05 -19.91
CA ALA A 35 16.32 -1.64 -19.60
C ALA A 35 17.34 -2.63 -20.17
N GLU A 36 17.01 -3.93 -20.16
CA GLU A 36 17.90 -5.00 -20.59
C GLU A 36 17.11 -6.23 -21.03
N VAL A 37 17.57 -6.88 -22.09
CA VAL A 37 17.14 -8.22 -22.49
C VAL A 37 18.26 -9.16 -22.11
N LEU A 38 17.95 -10.18 -21.30
CA LEU A 38 18.94 -11.05 -20.64
C LEU A 38 19.07 -12.42 -21.33
N VAL A 39 18.29 -12.63 -22.38
CA VAL A 39 18.23 -13.88 -23.15
C VAL A 39 18.62 -13.60 -24.60
N ALA A 40 19.39 -14.52 -25.19
CA ALA A 40 19.72 -14.50 -26.61
C ALA A 40 18.60 -15.15 -27.44
N ASP A 41 18.63 -14.92 -28.75
CA ASP A 41 17.72 -15.61 -29.67
C ASP A 41 17.92 -17.13 -29.61
N ASP A 42 16.83 -17.89 -29.67
CA ASP A 42 16.78 -19.36 -29.58
C ASP A 42 17.43 -19.98 -28.31
N ALA A 43 17.65 -19.20 -27.26
CA ALA A 43 18.23 -19.73 -26.02
C ALA A 43 17.24 -20.60 -25.24
N ASP A 44 17.72 -21.75 -24.75
CA ASP A 44 16.97 -22.60 -23.82
C ASP A 44 16.76 -21.86 -22.48
N VAL A 45 15.50 -21.74 -22.06
CA VAL A 45 15.08 -21.09 -20.81
C VAL A 45 14.11 -21.94 -20.02
N GLN A 46 14.10 -21.79 -18.71
CA GLN A 46 13.23 -22.49 -17.78
C GLN A 46 12.25 -21.54 -17.09
N ALA A 47 11.18 -22.11 -16.53
CA ALA A 47 10.21 -21.34 -15.76
C ALA A 47 10.88 -20.68 -14.54
N GLY A 48 10.73 -19.36 -14.44
CA GLY A 48 11.35 -18.55 -13.39
C GLY A 48 12.61 -17.80 -13.83
N ASP A 49 13.13 -18.09 -15.02
CA ASP A 49 14.28 -17.37 -15.55
C ASP A 49 13.94 -15.90 -15.85
N LEU A 50 14.89 -15.03 -15.53
CA LEU A 50 14.77 -13.60 -15.77
C LEU A 50 15.10 -13.32 -17.24
N LEU A 51 14.06 -13.14 -18.06
CA LEU A 51 14.22 -12.92 -19.50
C LEU A 51 14.51 -11.46 -19.86
N LEU A 52 13.91 -10.53 -19.12
CA LEU A 52 14.04 -9.08 -19.35
C LEU A 52 13.96 -8.31 -18.05
N ARG A 53 14.57 -7.14 -18.04
CA ARG A 53 14.51 -6.19 -16.92
C ARG A 53 13.90 -4.88 -17.39
N LEU A 54 12.84 -4.44 -16.72
CA LEU A 54 12.25 -3.12 -16.93
C LEU A 54 13.03 -2.05 -16.15
N ASP A 55 13.05 -0.82 -16.66
CA ASP A 55 13.63 0.34 -15.98
C ASP A 55 12.86 0.63 -14.69
N PRO A 56 13.50 0.51 -13.51
CA PRO A 56 12.82 0.65 -12.23
C PRO A 56 12.65 2.11 -11.80
N ARG A 57 13.18 3.10 -12.54
CA ARG A 57 13.26 4.49 -12.08
C ARG A 57 11.88 5.07 -11.73
N ASP A 58 10.91 4.98 -12.63
CA ASP A 58 9.56 5.50 -12.37
C ASP A 58 8.88 4.77 -11.20
N PHE A 59 8.96 3.44 -11.18
CA PHE A 59 8.42 2.63 -10.08
C PHE A 59 9.03 2.99 -8.73
N ARG A 60 10.35 3.20 -8.66
CA ARG A 60 11.04 3.63 -7.44
C ARG A 60 10.62 5.03 -7.00
N GLN A 61 10.41 5.96 -7.93
CA GLN A 61 9.93 7.29 -7.56
C GLN A 61 8.49 7.24 -7.04
N ARG A 62 7.62 6.45 -7.68
CA ARG A 62 6.24 6.24 -7.21
C ARG A 62 6.19 5.57 -5.84
N LEU A 63 7.05 4.59 -5.60
CA LEU A 63 7.19 3.96 -4.29
C LEU A 63 7.63 4.98 -3.24
N ARG A 64 8.70 5.74 -3.49
CA ARG A 64 9.17 6.79 -2.56
C ARG A 64 8.11 7.84 -2.28
N ALA A 65 7.35 8.25 -3.30
CA ALA A 65 6.27 9.20 -3.13
C ALA A 65 5.13 8.63 -2.27
N ALA A 66 4.83 7.34 -2.40
CA ALA A 66 3.83 6.68 -1.57
C ALA A 66 4.31 6.55 -0.11
N GLU A 67 5.56 6.12 0.11
CA GLU A 67 6.19 6.04 1.43
C GLU A 67 6.22 7.41 2.13
N ALA A 68 6.56 8.48 1.39
CA ALA A 68 6.55 9.83 1.93
C ALA A 68 5.14 10.30 2.33
N ARG A 69 4.11 9.95 1.54
CA ARG A 69 2.71 10.24 1.87
C ARG A 69 2.24 9.48 3.09
N GLU A 70 2.65 8.21 3.22
CA GLU A 70 2.36 7.40 4.40
C GLU A 70 2.99 8.00 5.65
N ALA A 71 4.28 8.35 5.61
CA ALA A 71 4.97 8.99 6.73
C ALA A 71 4.32 10.32 7.14
N ALA A 72 3.91 11.14 6.16
CA ALA A 72 3.19 12.38 6.42
C ALA A 72 1.82 12.13 7.08
N ALA A 73 1.09 11.11 6.64
CA ALA A 73 -0.19 10.73 7.23
C ALA A 73 -0.05 10.22 8.67
N GLN A 74 0.99 9.42 8.95
CA GLN A 74 1.31 8.97 10.30
C GLN A 74 1.66 10.14 11.22
N ALA A 75 2.49 11.09 10.76
CA ALA A 75 2.82 12.29 11.52
C ALA A 75 1.57 13.15 11.81
N ALA A 76 0.68 13.29 10.83
CA ALA A 76 -0.59 13.99 11.03
C ALA A 76 -1.48 13.29 12.07
N LEU A 77 -1.55 11.96 12.05
CA LEU A 77 -2.30 11.19 13.05
C LEU A 77 -1.76 11.43 14.46
N GLU A 78 -0.44 11.38 14.65
CA GLU A 78 0.17 11.65 15.96
C GLU A 78 -0.08 13.08 16.44
N ALA A 79 -0.01 14.06 15.55
CA ALA A 79 -0.37 15.45 15.88
C ALA A 79 -1.83 15.58 16.33
N GLN A 80 -2.77 14.87 15.68
CA GLN A 80 -4.17 14.87 16.10
C GLN A 80 -4.37 14.17 17.45
N ARG A 81 -3.64 13.09 17.73
CA ARG A 81 -3.67 12.42 19.04
C ARG A 81 -3.20 13.35 20.16
N ALA A 82 -2.08 14.04 19.96
CA ALA A 82 -1.59 15.04 20.92
C ALA A 82 -2.58 16.20 21.13
N LYS A 83 -3.29 16.60 20.06
CA LYS A 83 -4.35 17.61 20.15
C LYS A 83 -5.53 17.11 20.98
N LEU A 84 -5.96 15.86 20.79
CA LEU A 84 -7.02 15.24 21.60
C LEU A 84 -6.65 15.21 23.08
N GLU A 85 -5.43 14.78 23.41
CA GLU A 85 -4.97 14.77 24.81
C GLU A 85 -4.96 16.18 25.44
N THR A 86 -4.64 17.20 24.65
CA THR A 86 -4.70 18.59 25.12
C THR A 86 -6.14 19.04 25.35
N LEU A 87 -7.06 18.66 24.46
CA LEU A 87 -8.49 18.95 24.62
C LEU A 87 -9.10 18.24 25.84
N ASP A 88 -8.70 17.00 26.11
CA ASP A 88 -9.15 16.25 27.28
C ASP A 88 -8.72 16.95 28.59
N ARG A 89 -7.48 17.45 28.63
CA ARG A 89 -7.00 18.26 29.77
C ARG A 89 -7.80 19.55 29.94
N GLN A 90 -8.06 20.27 28.85
CA GLN A 90 -8.89 21.47 28.87
C GLN A 90 -10.32 21.18 29.35
N LEU A 91 -10.90 20.04 28.97
CA LEU A 91 -12.23 19.63 29.42
C LEU A 91 -12.24 19.41 30.94
N LEU A 92 -11.23 18.73 31.49
CA LEU A 92 -11.09 18.56 32.94
C LEU A 92 -11.00 19.90 33.67
N GLU A 93 -10.19 20.84 33.16
CA GLU A 93 -10.08 22.19 33.71
C GLU A 93 -11.41 22.96 33.68
N GLN A 94 -12.17 22.83 32.59
CA GLN A 94 -13.51 23.43 32.48
C GLN A 94 -14.47 22.84 33.50
N VAL A 95 -14.46 21.52 33.70
CA VAL A 95 -15.29 20.86 34.74
C VAL A 95 -14.96 21.41 36.14
N GLN A 96 -13.67 21.59 36.45
CA GLN A 96 -13.26 22.19 37.72
C GLN A 96 -13.74 23.64 37.86
N THR A 97 -13.66 24.42 36.78
CA THR A 97 -14.13 25.81 36.76
C THR A 97 -15.64 25.90 36.98
N ILE A 98 -16.43 25.05 36.33
CA ILE A 98 -17.88 24.96 36.52
C ILE A 98 -18.23 24.53 37.95
N SER A 99 -17.49 23.57 38.51
CA SER A 99 -17.71 23.12 39.89
C SER A 99 -17.46 24.24 40.90
N ARG A 100 -16.38 25.03 40.72
CA ARG A 100 -16.10 26.20 41.55
C ARG A 100 -17.19 27.27 41.42
N ALA A 101 -17.57 27.61 40.19
CA ALA A 101 -18.63 28.60 39.95
C ALA A 101 -19.98 28.20 40.58
N ARG A 102 -20.30 26.89 40.60
CA ARG A 102 -21.47 26.40 41.33
C ARG A 102 -21.34 26.59 42.84
N ALA A 103 -20.19 26.22 43.42
CA ALA A 103 -19.96 26.39 44.86
C ALA A 103 -20.04 27.87 45.27
N ASP A 104 -19.46 28.77 44.49
CA ASP A 104 -19.52 30.21 44.72
C ASP A 104 -20.97 30.72 44.65
N GLY A 105 -21.75 30.26 43.67
CA GLY A 105 -23.17 30.59 43.55
C GLY A 105 -24.02 30.07 44.72
N GLU A 106 -23.71 28.88 45.23
CA GLU A 106 -24.37 28.32 46.42
C GLU A 106 -24.02 29.10 47.70
N ALA A 107 -22.74 29.47 47.86
CA ALA A 107 -22.28 30.29 48.99
C ALA A 107 -22.96 31.67 48.98
N ALA A 108 -23.01 32.35 47.84
CA ALA A 108 -23.69 33.64 47.68
C ALA A 108 -25.20 33.54 48.03
N ARG A 109 -25.86 32.46 47.63
CA ARG A 109 -27.26 32.20 48.01
C ARG A 109 -27.44 31.94 49.50
N ALA A 110 -26.49 31.26 50.14
CA ALA A 110 -26.52 31.01 51.58
C ALA A 110 -26.32 32.31 52.37
N GLU A 111 -25.41 33.18 51.93
CA GLU A 111 -25.19 34.52 52.50
C GLU A 111 -26.43 35.39 52.37
N TRP A 112 -27.06 35.42 51.19
CA TRP A 112 -28.30 36.18 50.98
C TRP A 112 -29.42 35.73 51.94
N ARG A 113 -29.62 34.41 52.11
CA ARG A 113 -30.60 33.86 53.06
C ARG A 113 -30.32 34.24 54.51
N ARG A 114 -29.04 34.24 54.92
CA ARG A 114 -28.64 34.66 56.28
C ARG A 114 -28.95 36.14 56.50
N ALA A 115 -28.56 37.00 55.56
CA ALA A 115 -28.85 38.42 55.62
C ALA A 115 -30.36 38.71 55.67
N GLU A 116 -31.17 37.99 54.89
CA GLU A 116 -32.64 38.12 54.94
C GLU A 116 -33.22 37.69 56.30
N THR A 117 -32.69 36.61 56.88
CA THR A 117 -33.16 36.11 58.19
C THR A 117 -32.81 37.09 59.31
N ASP A 118 -31.61 37.68 59.27
CA ASP A 118 -31.18 38.69 60.23
C ASP A 118 -32.01 39.96 60.15
N TRP A 119 -32.45 40.38 58.96
CA TRP A 119 -33.36 41.53 58.78
C TRP A 119 -34.77 41.32 59.35
N ARG A 120 -35.20 40.06 59.51
CA ARG A 120 -36.54 39.71 60.01
C ARG A 120 -36.59 39.53 61.54
N ARG A 121 -35.46 39.59 62.24
CA ARG A 121 -35.37 39.59 63.71
C ARG A 121 -35.44 41.00 64.27
#